data_AF-A0A3N5XD58-F1
#
_entry.id   AF-A0A3N5XD58-F1
#
_cell.length_a   1.000
_cell.length_b   1.000
_cell.length_c   1.000
_cell.angle_alpha   90.00
_cell.angle_beta   90.00
_cell.angle_gamma   90.00
#
_symmetry.space_group_name_H-M   'P 1'
#
loop_
_entity.id
_entity.type
_entity.pdbx_description
1 polymer ?
#
loop_
_entity_poly.entity_id
_entity_poly.type
_entity_poly.pdbx_seq_one_letter_code
_entity_poly.pdbx_strand_id
1 'polypeptide(L)'
;MISFVAHVIFHKADAKRLGLETANPGFQYEVGFANLAMGLAAVAAFFGGLGVAANLALVACYSLYILQAVLFHLWRYAKGEKRSAGYLWGSIVFSFLYVGNMLFFVFAALQQEHLSPF
;
A
#
# COMPACT_ATOMS: atom_id res chain seq x y z
N MET A 1 7.26 1.44 5.70
CA MET A 1 7.78 1.64 7.08
C MET A 1 7.05 2.74 7.86
N ILE A 2 6.77 3.92 7.29
CA ILE A 2 5.97 4.95 7.99
C ILE A 2 4.56 4.44 8.32
N SER A 3 3.95 3.67 7.42
CA SER A 3 2.66 3.02 7.65
C SER A 3 2.68 2.05 8.85
N PHE A 4 3.79 1.32 9.09
CA PHE A 4 3.94 0.50 10.31
C PHE A 4 3.83 1.36 11.58
N VAL A 5 4.51 2.51 11.61
CA VAL A 5 4.44 3.42 12.76
C VAL A 5 3.01 3.94 12.96
N ALA A 6 2.31 4.31 11.88
CA ALA A 6 0.93 4.75 11.95
C ALA A 6 -0.01 3.65 12.50
N HIS A 7 0.11 2.42 12.01
CA HIS A 7 -0.78 1.32 12.37
C HIS A 7 -0.42 0.61 13.69
N VAL A 8 0.82 0.70 14.16
CA VAL A 8 1.24 0.02 15.40
C VAL A 8 1.37 1.01 16.55
N ILE A 9 2.11 2.11 16.35
CA ILE A 9 2.39 3.07 17.41
C ILE A 9 1.22 4.05 17.57
N PHE A 10 0.69 4.57 16.45
CA PHE A 10 -0.41 5.54 16.45
C PHE A 10 -1.77 4.91 16.09
N HIS A 11 -1.93 3.62 16.37
CA HIS A 11 -3.05 2.80 15.90
C HIS A 11 -4.43 3.38 16.23
N LYS A 12 -4.59 4.06 17.38
CA LYS A 12 -5.86 4.72 17.76
C LYS A 12 -6.20 5.91 16.87
N ALA A 13 -5.22 6.77 16.62
CA ALA A 13 -5.40 7.94 15.77
C ALA A 13 -5.64 7.51 14.31
N ASP A 14 -4.91 6.50 13.86
CA ASP A 14 -5.06 5.97 12.51
C ASP A 14 -6.41 5.27 12.30
N ALA A 15 -6.84 4.44 13.25
CA ALA A 15 -8.17 3.83 13.24
C ALA A 15 -9.28 4.88 13.18
N LYS A 16 -9.17 5.98 13.95
CA LYS A 16 -10.11 7.10 13.88
C LYS A 16 -10.13 7.79 12.52
N ARG A 17 -8.95 8.07 11.96
CA ARG A 17 -8.81 8.65 10.60
C ARG A 17 -9.49 7.79 9.55
N LEU A 18 -9.35 6.46 9.64
CA LEU A 18 -9.93 5.49 8.70
C LEU A 18 -11.39 5.12 9.01
N GLY A 19 -11.92 5.55 10.16
CA GLY A 19 -13.23 5.11 10.68
C GLY A 19 -13.30 3.60 10.83
N LEU A 20 -12.25 3.01 11.41
CA LEU A 20 -12.09 1.60 11.75
C LEU A 20 -11.81 1.46 13.26
N GLU A 21 -12.44 2.32 14.06
CA GLU A 21 -12.29 2.32 15.51
C GLU A 21 -12.85 1.01 16.08
N THR A 22 -12.00 0.25 16.76
CA THR A 22 -12.34 -1.02 17.38
C THR A 22 -11.70 -1.09 18.78
N ALA A 23 -12.33 -1.82 19.69
CA ALA A 23 -11.74 -2.07 21.02
C ALA A 23 -10.45 -2.92 20.92
N ASN A 24 -10.37 -3.81 19.94
CA ASN A 24 -9.21 -4.64 19.67
C ASN A 24 -8.38 -4.06 18.50
N PRO A 25 -7.10 -3.70 18.71
CA PRO A 25 -6.24 -3.13 17.67
C PRO A 25 -5.62 -4.17 16.71
N GLY A 26 -5.93 -5.46 16.85
CA GLY A 26 -5.30 -6.55 16.09
C GLY A 26 -5.22 -6.29 14.58
N PHE A 27 -6.31 -5.83 13.96
CA PHE A 27 -6.33 -5.49 12.54
C PHE A 27 -5.30 -4.41 12.17
N GLN A 28 -5.15 -3.37 13.00
CA GLN A 28 -4.14 -2.33 12.76
C GLN A 28 -2.74 -2.94 12.86
N TYR A 29 -2.47 -3.81 13.84
CA TYR A 29 -1.18 -4.45 13.98
C TYR A 29 -0.84 -5.37 12.80
N GLU A 30 -1.80 -6.17 12.32
CA GLU A 30 -1.63 -7.03 11.14
C GLU A 30 -1.23 -6.21 9.91
N VAL A 31 -1.98 -5.12 9.63
CA VAL A 31 -1.68 -4.20 8.53
C VAL A 31 -0.29 -3.56 8.72
N GLY A 32 0.04 -3.13 9.94
CA GLY A 32 1.33 -2.55 10.25
C GLY A 32 2.49 -3.52 10.02
N PHE A 33 2.38 -4.76 10.49
CA PHE A 33 3.39 -5.79 10.31
C PHE A 33 3.56 -6.20 8.85
N ALA A 34 2.47 -6.30 8.08
CA ALA A 34 2.55 -6.53 6.64
C ALA A 34 3.34 -5.41 5.93
N ASN A 35 3.06 -4.14 6.26
CA ASN A 35 3.80 -2.99 5.72
C ASN A 35 5.27 -2.97 6.15
N LEU A 36 5.59 -3.45 7.37
CA LEU A 36 6.96 -3.57 7.84
C LEU A 36 7.70 -4.67 7.06
N ALA A 37 7.10 -5.85 6.95
CA ALA A 37 7.67 -6.99 6.24
C ALA A 37 7.96 -6.66 4.77
N MET A 38 7.00 -6.07 4.06
CA MET A 38 7.21 -5.63 2.66
C MET A 38 8.33 -4.59 2.54
N GLY A 39 8.40 -3.63 3.47
CA GLY A 39 9.46 -2.63 3.49
C GLY A 39 10.84 -3.23 3.74
N LEU A 40 10.95 -4.15 4.70
CA LEU A 40 12.20 -4.85 5.01
C LEU A 40 12.63 -5.76 3.84
N ALA A 41 11.69 -6.44 3.19
CA ALA A 41 11.98 -7.25 2.02
C ALA A 41 12.53 -6.40 0.86
N ALA A 42 11.96 -5.21 0.62
CA ALA A 42 12.45 -4.27 -0.39
C ALA A 42 13.87 -3.77 -0.07
N VAL A 43 14.14 -3.40 1.19
CA VAL A 43 15.48 -3.01 1.65
C VAL A 43 16.47 -4.15 1.46
N ALA A 44 16.11 -5.37 1.88
CA ALA A 44 16.95 -6.55 1.74
C ALA A 44 17.22 -6.90 0.28
N ALA A 45 16.23 -6.81 -0.61
CA ALA A 45 16.41 -7.08 -2.04
C ALA A 45 17.36 -6.07 -2.70
N PHE A 46 17.23 -4.79 -2.35
CA PHE A 46 18.09 -3.73 -2.87
C PHE A 46 19.53 -3.87 -2.38
N PHE A 47 19.75 -3.89 -1.06
CA PHE A 47 21.11 -3.98 -0.48
C PHE A 47 21.75 -5.36 -0.63
N GLY A 48 20.95 -6.41 -0.73
CA GLY A 48 21.40 -7.77 -1.00
C GLY A 48 21.72 -8.04 -2.46
N GLY A 49 21.49 -7.08 -3.37
CA GLY A 49 21.83 -7.21 -4.78
C GLY A 49 21.04 -8.31 -5.51
N LEU A 50 19.78 -8.57 -5.13
CA LEU A 50 18.95 -9.65 -5.70
C LEU A 50 18.50 -9.40 -7.16
N GLY A 51 19.00 -8.36 -7.80
CA GLY A 51 18.71 -8.00 -9.18
C GLY A 51 17.47 -7.12 -9.35
N VAL A 52 17.32 -6.54 -10.54
CA VAL A 52 16.24 -5.60 -10.86
C VAL A 52 14.88 -6.30 -10.83
N ALA A 53 14.78 -7.52 -11.36
CA ALA A 53 13.54 -8.30 -11.36
C ALA A 53 12.95 -8.49 -9.96
N ALA A 54 13.78 -8.79 -8.96
CA ALA A 54 13.32 -8.95 -7.57
C ALA A 54 12.78 -7.64 -6.99
N ASN A 55 13.46 -6.51 -7.24
CA ASN A 55 12.99 -5.19 -6.81
C ASN A 55 11.67 -4.81 -7.49
N LEU A 56 11.54 -5.05 -8.80
CA LEU A 56 10.30 -4.79 -9.54
C LEU A 56 9.14 -5.65 -9.04
N ALA A 57 9.39 -6.93 -8.75
CA ALA A 57 8.39 -7.83 -8.18
C ALA A 57 7.88 -7.33 -6.82
N LEU A 58 8.76 -6.81 -5.96
CA LEU A 58 8.38 -6.24 -4.66
C LEU A 58 7.56 -4.96 -4.81
N VAL A 59 7.94 -4.07 -5.74
CA VAL A 59 7.15 -2.86 -6.03
C VAL A 59 5.78 -3.23 -6.60
N ALA A 60 5.70 -4.20 -7.52
CA ALA A 60 4.45 -4.68 -8.06
C ALA A 60 3.55 -5.30 -6.98
N CYS A 61 4.12 -6.16 -6.13
CA CYS A 61 3.40 -6.77 -5.01
C CYS A 61 2.85 -5.71 -4.05
N TYR A 62 3.66 -4.71 -3.68
CA TYR A 62 3.22 -3.62 -2.82
C TYR A 62 2.14 -2.75 -3.50
N SER A 63 2.24 -2.53 -4.81
CA SER A 63 1.22 -1.81 -5.58
C SER A 63 -0.13 -2.54 -5.56
N LEU A 64 -0.12 -3.86 -5.74
CA LEU A 64 -1.33 -4.68 -5.64
C LEU A 64 -1.92 -4.68 -4.24
N TYR A 65 -1.06 -4.71 -3.20
CA TYR A 65 -1.49 -4.59 -1.82
C TYR A 65 -2.23 -3.26 -1.56
N ILE A 66 -1.66 -2.13 -2.00
CA ILE A 66 -2.32 -0.82 -1.85
C ILE A 66 -3.59 -0.73 -2.71
N LEU A 67 -3.60 -1.33 -3.90
CA LEU A 67 -4.81 -1.40 -4.74
C LEU A 67 -5.97 -2.08 -4.02
N GLN A 68 -5.72 -3.16 -3.29
CA GLN A 68 -6.75 -3.81 -2.47
C GLN A 68 -7.32 -2.87 -1.40
N ALA A 69 -6.47 -2.06 -0.75
CA ALA A 69 -6.93 -1.04 0.19
C ALA A 69 -7.77 0.05 -0.49
N VAL A 70 -7.38 0.50 -1.69
CA VAL A 70 -8.16 1.45 -2.51
C VAL A 70 -9.54 0.87 -2.82
N LEU A 71 -9.61 -0.38 -3.28
CA LEU A 71 -10.86 -1.05 -3.61
C LEU A 71 -11.76 -1.21 -2.37
N PHE A 72 -11.18 -1.55 -1.22
CA PHE A 72 -11.90 -1.59 0.04
C PHE A 72 -12.48 -0.23 0.42
N HIS A 73 -11.69 0.84 0.34
CA HIS A 73 -12.16 2.19 0.65
C HIS A 73 -13.22 2.68 -0.33
N LEU A 74 -13.08 2.37 -1.62
CA LEU A 74 -14.07 2.66 -2.66
C LEU A 74 -15.38 1.94 -2.40
N TRP A 75 -15.34 0.66 -2.02
CA TRP A 75 -16.54 -0.11 -1.65
C TRP A 75 -17.28 0.52 -0.47
N ARG A 76 -16.56 0.92 0.59
CA ARG A 76 -17.16 1.63 1.74
C ARG A 76 -17.76 2.99 1.36
N TYR A 77 -17.09 3.72 0.47
CA TYR A 77 -17.59 4.99 -0.05
C TYR A 77 -18.88 4.81 -0.85
N ALA A 78 -18.92 3.80 -1.74
CA ALA A 78 -20.08 3.44 -2.54
C ALA A 78 -21.28 3.06 -1.65
N LYS A 79 -21.05 2.28 -0.58
CA LYS A 79 -22.07 1.92 0.41
C LYS A 79 -22.53 3.07 1.32
N GLY A 80 -21.85 4.22 1.30
CA GLY A 80 -22.23 5.36 2.12
C GLY A 80 -21.69 5.34 3.55
N GLU A 81 -20.83 4.38 3.91
CA GLU A 81 -20.27 4.25 5.26
C GLU A 81 -19.36 5.43 5.63
N LYS A 82 -18.66 6.00 4.63
CA LYS A 82 -17.79 7.19 4.76
C LYS A 82 -17.85 8.01 3.48
N ARG A 83 -18.69 9.06 3.45
CA ARG A 83 -18.82 9.98 2.29
C ARG A 83 -18.39 11.40 2.67
N SER A 84 -17.09 11.62 2.78
CA SER A 84 -16.52 12.96 2.87
C SER A 84 -15.51 13.18 1.75
N ALA A 85 -15.39 14.43 1.30
CA ALA A 85 -14.38 14.80 0.29
C ALA A 85 -12.96 14.44 0.76
N GLY A 86 -12.64 14.67 2.03
CA GLY A 86 -11.34 14.31 2.59
C GLY A 86 -11.04 12.81 2.54
N TYR A 87 -12.05 11.95 2.78
CA TYR A 87 -11.90 10.50 2.68
C TYR A 87 -11.75 10.05 1.22
N LEU A 88 -12.54 10.61 0.29
CA LEU A 88 -12.42 10.33 -1.14
C LEU A 88 -11.01 10.67 -1.65
N TRP A 89 -10.54 11.88 -1.39
CA TRP A 89 -9.22 12.30 -1.87
C TRP A 89 -8.08 11.55 -1.19
N GLY A 90 -8.10 11.46 0.14
CA GLY A 90 -7.02 10.88 0.94
C GLY A 90 -6.90 9.36 0.80
N SER A 91 -8.03 8.63 0.86
CA SER A 91 -8.02 7.17 0.94
C SER A 91 -8.26 6.47 -0.40
N ILE A 92 -8.76 7.19 -1.40
CA ILE A 92 -9.10 6.60 -2.71
C ILE A 92 -8.27 7.25 -3.81
N VAL A 93 -8.46 8.54 -4.09
CA VAL A 93 -7.87 9.16 -5.29
C VAL A 93 -6.34 9.20 -5.22
N PHE A 94 -5.74 9.74 -4.16
CA PHE A 94 -4.28 9.80 -4.07
C PHE A 94 -3.64 8.41 -3.95
N SER A 95 -4.29 7.49 -3.24
CA SER A 95 -3.82 6.11 -3.14
C SER A 95 -3.88 5.39 -4.49
N PHE A 96 -4.92 5.62 -5.30
CA PHE A 96 -5.04 5.08 -6.65
C PHE A 96 -3.99 5.66 -7.60
N LEU A 97 -3.77 6.98 -7.56
CA LEU A 97 -2.71 7.63 -8.34
C LEU A 97 -1.32 7.11 -7.96
N TYR A 98 -1.09 6.87 -6.67
CA TYR A 98 0.16 6.29 -6.18
C TYR A 98 0.37 4.86 -6.71
N VAL A 99 -0.67 4.02 -6.68
CA VAL A 99 -0.64 2.68 -7.30
C VAL A 99 -0.34 2.77 -8.79
N GLY A 100 -1.04 3.65 -9.52
CA GLY A 100 -0.82 3.85 -10.94
C GLY A 100 0.61 4.28 -11.27
N ASN A 101 1.19 5.17 -10.44
CA ASN A 101 2.56 5.62 -10.59
C ASN A 101 3.57 4.48 -10.36
N MET A 102 3.40 3.67 -9.31
CA MET A 102 4.29 2.53 -9.05
C MET A 102 4.21 1.50 -10.18
N LEU A 103 3.00 1.15 -10.63
CA LEU A 103 2.81 0.21 -11.73
C LEU A 103 3.40 0.73 -13.04
N PHE A 104 3.23 2.03 -13.34
CA PHE A 104 3.86 2.67 -14.49
C PHE A 104 5.38 2.46 -14.49
N PHE A 105 6.05 2.73 -13.36
CA PHE A 105 7.50 2.54 -13.26
C PHE A 105 7.91 1.06 -13.33
N VAL A 106 7.11 0.14 -12.78
CA VAL A 106 7.35 -1.30 -12.92
C VAL A 106 7.36 -1.69 -14.40
N PHE A 107 6.33 -1.31 -15.15
CA PHE A 107 6.24 -1.65 -16.57
C PHE A 107 7.33 -0.98 -17.40
N ALA A 108 7.61 0.30 -17.16
CA ALA A 108 8.68 1.02 -17.84
C ALA A 108 10.05 0.37 -17.61
N ALA A 109 10.35 -0.03 -16.38
CA ALA A 109 11.60 -0.71 -16.05
C ALA A 109 11.67 -2.13 -16.62
N LEU A 110 10.57 -2.89 -16.62
CA LEU A 110 10.51 -4.21 -17.26
C LEU A 110 10.83 -4.12 -18.76
N GLN A 111 10.33 -3.09 -19.44
CA GLN A 111 10.60 -2.85 -20.86
C GLN A 111 12.07 -2.48 -21.09
N GLN A 112 12.64 -1.62 -20.25
CA GLN A 112 14.04 -1.20 -20.34
C GLN A 112 15.03 -2.35 -20.12
N GLU A 113 14.71 -3.26 -19.19
CA GLU A 113 15.57 -4.41 -18.84
C GLU A 113 15.35 -5.63 -19.77
N HIS A 114 14.49 -5.51 -20.78
CA HIS A 114 14.07 -6.63 -21.65
C HIS A 114 13.50 -7.83 -20.87
N LEU A 115 12.87 -7.54 -19.74
CA LEU A 115 12.21 -8.52 -18.87
C LEU A 115 10.70 -8.62 -19.15
N SER A 116 10.14 -7.68 -19.92
CA SER A 116 8.75 -7.73 -20.38
C SER A 116 8.60 -8.78 -21.49
N PRO A 117 7.57 -9.66 -21.44
CA PRO A 117 7.20 -10.49 -22.58
C PRO A 117 6.46 -9.72 -23.70
N PHE A 118 6.20 -8.42 -23.48
CA PHE A 118 5.48 -7.51 -24.38
C PHE A 118 6.34 -6.30 -24.76
#